data_AF-A0A523CCG8-F1
#
_entry.id   AF-A0A523CCG8-F1
#
_cell.length_a   1.000
_cell.length_b   1.000
_cell.length_c   1.000
_cell.angle_alpha   90.00
_cell.angle_beta   90.00
_cell.angle_gamma   90.00
#
_symmetry.space_group_name_H-M   'P 1'
#
loop_
_entity.id
_entity.type
_entity.pdbx_description
1 polymer ?
#
loop_
_entity_poly.entity_id
_entity_poly.type
_entity_poly.pdbx_seq_one_letter_code
_entity_poly.pdbx_strand_id
1 'polypeptide(L)'
;MVTFDIDTYLAALRRGLRGLPRPDVDAIVAETQSHLRDTMADGASFEAAIGEFGPADAVAAEVIEGRIRPEGGEPLPRPGRRRRFSAWLADTVIGWGPLAINPVWMSLIGWVQLFVMMNAEERAAMEAIAGADMYSALFSPFMLATAVASLAWGLFYWLWARRGRSSSVGMRMAGISRVVGTSGVEIVDTASVAVTEPARIVARAKWYLAAPTALFGAIVALVVAYYGVMAVGSFFQPFNRLLGEQATAAELEGARDTYAAFYDAVVAGDVATAKAYATETAAAEVDEFVAGRQADGVTAWAFGPALPPNEWVIVETLGTGADAKTREVFVTVERTQDTGDPAKTIVRYRISFFTDDAMSESRPGNQ
;
A
#
# COMPACT_ATOMS: atom_id res chain seq x y z
N MET A 1 -47.42 13.25 -1.07
CA MET A 1 -47.95 13.07 0.30
C MET A 1 -47.50 11.69 0.74
N VAL A 2 -46.52 11.58 1.62
CA VAL A 2 -46.09 10.27 2.15
C VAL A 2 -47.13 9.89 3.20
N THR A 3 -47.93 8.86 2.95
CA THR A 3 -48.83 8.30 3.95
C THR A 3 -47.98 7.72 5.08
N PHE A 4 -47.97 8.41 6.21
CA PHE A 4 -47.37 7.91 7.43
C PHE A 4 -48.29 6.81 7.97
N ASP A 5 -47.79 5.58 7.99
CA ASP A 5 -48.46 4.39 8.50
C ASP A 5 -47.68 3.84 9.71
N ILE A 6 -48.31 3.00 10.52
CA ILE A 6 -47.74 2.32 11.70
C ILE A 6 -46.38 1.73 11.35
N ASP A 7 -46.25 1.05 10.21
CA ASP A 7 -45.00 0.43 9.79
C ASP A 7 -43.86 1.44 9.59
N THR A 8 -44.16 2.65 9.12
CA THR A 8 -43.17 3.72 8.96
C THR A 8 -42.68 4.23 10.31
N TYR A 9 -43.60 4.41 11.26
CA TYR A 9 -43.27 4.80 12.64
C TYR A 9 -42.44 3.72 13.34
N LEU A 10 -42.87 2.46 13.30
CA LEU A 10 -42.14 1.34 13.92
C LEU A 10 -40.77 1.13 13.27
N ALA A 11 -40.62 1.38 11.96
CA ALA A 11 -39.32 1.35 11.30
C ALA A 11 -38.41 2.51 11.75
N ALA A 12 -38.95 3.68 12.09
CA ALA A 12 -38.21 4.77 12.71
C ALA A 12 -37.82 4.44 14.15
N LEU A 13 -38.73 3.89 14.95
CA LEU A 13 -38.48 3.44 16.32
C LEU A 13 -37.38 2.37 16.36
N ARG A 14 -37.46 1.34 15.51
CA ARG A 14 -36.41 0.32 15.36
C ARG A 14 -35.04 0.92 15.00
N ARG A 15 -35.01 2.02 14.24
CA ARG A 15 -33.78 2.74 13.90
C ARG A 15 -33.23 3.51 15.10
N GLY A 16 -34.09 4.13 15.90
CA GLY A 16 -33.71 4.82 17.13
C GLY A 16 -33.17 3.86 18.19
N LEU A 17 -33.80 2.70 18.37
CA LEU A 17 -33.42 1.67 19.34
C LEU A 17 -32.15 0.89 18.97
N ARG A 18 -31.45 1.26 17.89
CA ARG A 18 -30.21 0.59 17.46
C ARG A 18 -29.14 0.71 18.54
N GLY A 19 -28.69 -0.44 19.03
CA GLY A 19 -27.70 -0.55 20.11
C GLY A 19 -28.20 -1.41 21.26
N LEU A 20 -29.53 -1.55 21.39
CA LEU A 20 -30.13 -2.55 22.25
C LEU A 20 -30.05 -3.96 21.62
N PRO A 21 -30.11 -5.02 22.45
CA PRO A 21 -30.24 -6.39 21.96
C PRO A 21 -31.50 -6.56 21.12
N ARG A 22 -31.42 -7.33 20.02
CA ARG A 22 -32.57 -7.57 19.11
C ARG A 22 -33.84 -8.05 19.83
N PRO A 23 -33.77 -9.03 20.76
CA PRO A 23 -34.97 -9.49 21.45
C PRO A 23 -35.70 -8.37 22.22
N ASP A 24 -34.95 -7.43 22.80
CA ASP A 24 -35.53 -6.30 23.50
C ASP A 24 -36.14 -5.28 22.53
N VAL A 25 -35.47 -5.01 21.40
CA VAL A 25 -36.02 -4.14 20.35
C VAL A 25 -37.33 -4.71 19.80
N ASP A 26 -37.36 -6.01 19.53
CA ASP A 26 -38.54 -6.69 18.99
C ASP A 26 -39.70 -6.66 19.99
N ALA A 27 -39.42 -6.85 21.29
CA ALA A 27 -40.41 -6.73 22.36
C ALA A 27 -40.99 -5.31 22.45
N ILE A 28 -40.16 -4.27 22.49
CA ILE A 28 -40.61 -2.87 22.56
C ILE A 28 -41.46 -2.50 21.34
N VAL A 29 -41.03 -2.94 20.16
CA VAL A 29 -41.76 -2.66 18.91
C VAL A 29 -43.10 -3.38 18.88
N ALA A 30 -43.16 -4.63 19.36
CA ALA A 30 -44.41 -5.38 19.45
C ALA A 30 -45.39 -4.74 20.45
N GLU A 31 -44.89 -4.30 21.61
CA GLU A 31 -45.68 -3.58 22.62
C GLU A 31 -46.23 -2.27 22.06
N THR A 32 -45.37 -1.45 21.44
CA THR A 32 -45.78 -0.19 20.80
C THR A 32 -46.80 -0.44 19.68
N GLN A 33 -46.60 -1.49 18.88
CA GLN A 33 -47.54 -1.88 17.84
C GLN A 33 -48.91 -2.28 18.41
N SER A 34 -48.93 -3.03 19.52
CA SER A 34 -50.17 -3.41 20.20
C SER A 34 -50.91 -2.18 20.67
N HIS A 35 -50.25 -1.30 21.44
CA HIS A 35 -50.87 -0.08 21.95
C HIS A 35 -51.42 0.81 20.83
N LEU A 36 -50.64 1.05 19.76
CA LEU A 36 -51.12 1.85 18.62
C LEU A 36 -52.37 1.23 17.97
N ARG A 37 -52.43 -0.11 17.85
CA ARG A 37 -53.60 -0.79 17.29
C ARG A 37 -54.81 -0.73 18.22
N ASP A 38 -54.59 -0.86 19.52
CA ASP A 38 -55.66 -0.78 20.53
C ASP A 38 -56.26 0.63 20.56
N THR A 39 -55.43 1.68 20.60
CA THR A 39 -55.88 3.08 20.55
C THR A 39 -56.66 3.39 19.26
N MET A 40 -56.24 2.83 18.12
CA MET A 40 -56.97 2.97 16.86
C MET A 40 -58.28 2.17 16.82
N ALA A 41 -58.33 1.01 17.48
CA ALA A 41 -59.55 0.23 17.63
C ALA A 41 -60.60 0.97 18.49
N ASP A 42 -60.15 1.78 19.45
CA ASP A 42 -60.97 2.67 20.26
C ASP A 42 -61.44 3.94 19.50
N GLY A 43 -61.12 4.04 18.20
CA GLY A 43 -61.63 5.07 17.30
C GLY A 43 -60.74 6.29 17.11
N ALA A 44 -59.52 6.29 17.68
CA ALA A 44 -58.56 7.36 17.45
C ALA A 44 -57.98 7.31 16.02
N SER A 45 -57.67 8.48 15.45
CA SER A 45 -56.86 8.54 14.23
C SER A 45 -55.41 8.15 14.52
N PHE A 46 -54.68 7.70 13.50
CA PHE A 46 -53.26 7.37 13.63
C PHE A 46 -52.41 8.56 14.11
N GLU A 47 -52.73 9.77 13.65
CA GLU A 47 -52.06 11.00 14.09
C GLU A 47 -52.30 11.30 15.57
N ALA A 48 -53.51 11.04 16.08
CA ALA A 48 -53.83 11.18 17.49
C ALA A 48 -53.11 10.11 18.33
N ALA A 49 -53.09 8.86 17.85
CA ALA A 49 -52.41 7.75 18.53
C ALA A 49 -50.89 8.00 18.62
N ILE A 50 -50.24 8.46 17.56
CA ILE A 50 -48.81 8.85 17.62
C ILE A 50 -48.60 10.11 18.45
N GLY A 51 -49.54 11.06 18.42
CA GLY A 51 -49.46 12.28 19.23
C GLY A 51 -49.29 12.00 20.73
N GLU A 52 -49.88 10.91 21.22
CA GLU A 52 -49.74 10.44 22.60
C GLU A 52 -48.34 9.88 22.89
N PHE A 53 -47.75 9.12 21.95
CA PHE A 53 -46.39 8.58 22.10
C PHE A 53 -45.29 9.63 21.85
N GLY A 54 -45.55 10.62 21.00
CA GLY A 54 -44.54 11.53 20.50
C GLY A 54 -43.72 10.95 19.32
N PRO A 55 -42.66 11.65 18.88
CA PRO A 55 -41.88 11.23 17.73
C PRO A 55 -40.98 10.04 18.08
N ALA A 56 -40.85 9.09 17.14
CA ALA A 56 -40.21 7.80 17.36
C ALA A 56 -38.75 7.86 17.85
N ASP A 57 -38.02 8.91 17.46
CA ASP A 57 -36.66 9.17 17.90
C ASP A 57 -36.59 9.65 19.35
N ALA A 58 -37.55 10.48 19.80
CA ALA A 58 -37.66 10.87 21.20
C ALA A 58 -38.02 9.68 22.09
N VAL A 59 -39.01 8.87 21.69
CA VAL A 59 -39.39 7.64 22.39
C VAL A 59 -38.19 6.68 22.48
N ALA A 60 -37.48 6.47 21.37
CA ALA A 60 -36.29 5.63 21.40
C ALA A 60 -35.20 6.17 22.33
N ALA A 61 -34.96 7.49 22.31
CA ALA A 61 -33.96 8.13 23.16
C ALA A 61 -34.33 8.01 24.65
N GLU A 62 -35.61 8.16 24.99
CA GLU A 62 -36.12 7.99 26.35
C GLU A 62 -35.99 6.55 26.84
N VAL A 63 -36.41 5.57 26.02
CA VAL A 63 -36.24 4.15 26.33
C VAL A 63 -34.77 3.81 26.56
N ILE A 64 -33.87 4.29 25.69
CA ILE A 64 -32.43 4.09 25.85
C ILE A 64 -31.91 4.79 27.11
N GLU A 65 -32.33 6.01 27.38
CA GLU A 65 -31.90 6.79 28.54
C GLU A 65 -32.31 6.08 29.84
N GLY A 66 -33.55 5.61 29.96
CA GLY A 66 -34.01 4.80 31.09
C GLY A 66 -33.26 3.47 31.24
N ARG A 67 -32.69 2.93 30.16
CA ARG A 67 -31.82 1.74 30.24
C ARG A 67 -30.42 2.07 30.75
N ILE A 68 -29.89 3.24 30.42
CA ILE A 68 -28.53 3.67 30.81
C ILE A 68 -28.53 4.25 32.23
N ARG A 69 -29.56 5.04 32.54
CA ARG A 69 -29.77 5.77 33.79
C ARG A 69 -31.16 5.40 34.33
N PRO A 70 -31.32 4.19 34.92
CA PRO A 70 -32.60 3.79 35.49
C PRO A 70 -33.02 4.76 36.59
N GLU A 71 -34.32 5.05 36.67
CA GLU A 71 -34.87 6.01 37.64
C GLU A 71 -34.48 5.62 39.07
N GLY A 72 -33.85 6.57 39.78
CA GLY A 72 -33.39 6.37 41.16
C GLY A 72 -32.09 5.58 41.34
N GLY A 73 -31.41 5.20 40.25
CA GLY A 73 -30.14 4.46 40.28
C GLY A 73 -28.93 5.25 39.78
N GLU A 74 -27.73 4.73 40.04
CA GLU A 74 -26.51 5.24 39.40
C GLU A 74 -26.47 4.83 37.91
N PRO A 75 -25.86 5.67 37.04
CA PRO A 75 -25.64 5.32 35.63
C PRO A 75 -24.88 4.00 35.50
N LEU A 76 -25.29 3.18 34.53
CA LEU A 76 -24.63 1.90 34.29
C LEU A 76 -23.13 2.07 34.01
N PRO A 77 -22.29 1.14 34.51
CA PRO A 77 -20.86 1.21 34.33
C PRO A 77 -20.49 1.14 32.85
N ARG A 78 -19.59 2.03 32.45
CA ARG A 78 -19.09 2.08 31.07
C ARG A 78 -18.05 0.98 30.85
N PRO A 79 -17.99 0.38 29.65
CA PRO A 79 -16.97 -0.60 29.31
C PRO A 79 -15.57 -0.02 29.47
N GLY A 80 -14.69 -0.76 30.13
CA GLY A 80 -13.30 -0.37 30.33
C GLY A 80 -12.51 -0.22 29.03
N ARG A 81 -11.42 0.57 29.07
CA ARG A 81 -10.57 0.87 27.90
C ARG A 81 -10.07 -0.39 27.17
N ARG A 82 -9.68 -1.43 27.92
CA ARG A 82 -9.18 -2.70 27.36
C ARG A 82 -10.22 -3.38 26.45
N ARG A 83 -11.48 -3.39 26.87
CA ARG A 83 -12.60 -4.01 26.13
C ARG A 83 -12.93 -3.24 24.85
N ARG A 84 -12.86 -1.91 24.91
CA ARG A 84 -13.02 -1.04 23.73
C ARG A 84 -11.88 -1.23 22.74
N PHE A 85 -10.65 -1.37 23.24
CA PHE A 85 -9.48 -1.61 22.43
C PHE A 85 -9.52 -3.00 21.75
N SER A 86 -9.93 -4.06 22.46
CA SER A 86 -10.10 -5.38 21.86
C SER A 86 -11.19 -5.39 20.78
N ALA A 87 -12.29 -4.66 20.99
CA ALA A 87 -13.32 -4.47 19.96
C ALA A 87 -12.73 -3.78 18.72
N TRP A 88 -11.89 -2.76 18.94
CA TRP A 88 -11.24 -2.05 17.85
C TRP A 88 -10.25 -2.90 17.05
N LEU A 89 -9.48 -3.77 17.72
CA LEU A 89 -8.59 -4.72 17.07
C LEU A 89 -9.38 -5.76 16.26
N ALA A 90 -10.48 -6.28 16.80
CA ALA A 90 -11.32 -7.24 16.09
C ALA A 90 -11.93 -6.64 14.81
N ASP A 91 -12.42 -5.40 14.90
CA ASP A 91 -12.88 -4.65 13.72
C ASP A 91 -11.75 -4.39 12.71
N THR A 92 -10.52 -4.23 13.18
CA THR A 92 -9.34 -4.06 12.31
C THR A 92 -9.07 -5.33 11.49
N VAL A 93 -9.18 -6.52 12.09
CA VAL A 93 -9.10 -7.79 11.35
C VAL A 93 -10.20 -7.90 10.30
N ILE A 94 -11.43 -7.52 10.64
CA ILE A 94 -12.55 -7.76 9.73
C ILE A 94 -12.53 -6.77 8.57
N GLY A 95 -12.19 -5.50 8.85
CA GLY A 95 -12.07 -4.48 7.81
C GLY A 95 -10.81 -4.66 6.97
N TRP A 96 -9.65 -4.76 7.61
CA TRP A 96 -8.35 -4.72 6.96
C TRP A 96 -7.62 -6.07 6.92
N GLY A 97 -8.19 -7.15 7.45
CA GLY A 97 -7.59 -8.48 7.35
C GLY A 97 -7.49 -9.01 5.92
N PRO A 98 -8.54 -8.91 5.07
CA PRO A 98 -8.45 -9.31 3.66
C PRO A 98 -7.35 -8.55 2.94
N LEU A 99 -7.16 -7.30 3.33
CA LEU A 99 -6.11 -6.45 2.87
C LEU A 99 -4.74 -6.99 3.31
N ALA A 100 -4.49 -7.17 4.61
CA ALA A 100 -3.20 -7.59 5.15
C ALA A 100 -2.71 -8.97 4.68
N ILE A 101 -3.64 -9.89 4.41
CA ILE A 101 -3.32 -11.27 3.99
C ILE A 101 -3.09 -11.33 2.47
N ASN A 102 -3.58 -10.36 1.72
CA ASN A 102 -3.48 -10.39 0.28
C ASN A 102 -2.07 -9.97 -0.18
N PRO A 103 -1.27 -10.87 -0.81
CA PRO A 103 0.06 -10.53 -1.33
C PRO A 103 0.02 -9.47 -2.44
N VAL A 104 -1.17 -9.16 -2.94
CA VAL A 104 -1.42 -8.21 -4.03
C VAL A 104 -0.97 -6.78 -3.71
N TRP A 105 -0.68 -6.44 -2.47
CA TRP A 105 -0.01 -5.17 -2.20
C TRP A 105 1.37 -5.05 -2.80
N MET A 106 2.11 -6.15 -2.84
CA MET A 106 3.38 -6.19 -3.58
C MET A 106 3.11 -5.99 -5.07
N SER A 107 2.01 -6.52 -5.59
CA SER A 107 1.55 -6.25 -6.95
C SER A 107 1.20 -4.79 -7.18
N LEU A 108 0.52 -4.12 -6.25
CA LEU A 108 0.14 -2.71 -6.40
C LEU A 108 1.37 -1.79 -6.36
N ILE A 109 2.27 -2.01 -5.39
CA ILE A 109 3.52 -1.24 -5.28
C ILE A 109 4.37 -1.44 -6.53
N GLY A 110 4.59 -2.68 -6.95
CA GLY A 110 5.38 -2.96 -8.14
C GLY A 110 4.68 -2.52 -9.44
N TRP A 111 3.35 -2.54 -9.52
CA TRP A 111 2.62 -1.98 -10.66
C TRP A 111 2.81 -0.47 -10.77
N VAL A 112 2.70 0.25 -9.65
CA VAL A 112 2.98 1.71 -9.63
C VAL A 112 4.43 1.96 -10.04
N GLN A 113 5.38 1.20 -9.50
CA GLN A 113 6.79 1.33 -9.86
C GLN A 113 7.01 1.10 -11.36
N LEU A 114 6.46 0.01 -11.91
CA LEU A 114 6.69 -0.40 -13.29
C LEU A 114 5.98 0.49 -14.31
N PHE A 115 4.74 0.91 -14.04
CA PHE A 115 3.94 1.66 -15.03
C PHE A 115 3.91 3.17 -14.84
N VAL A 116 4.16 3.66 -13.62
CA VAL A 116 4.14 5.10 -13.31
C VAL A 116 5.55 5.67 -13.14
N MET A 117 6.46 4.93 -12.50
CA MET A 117 7.79 5.45 -12.17
C MET A 117 8.88 5.09 -13.17
N MET A 118 8.78 3.95 -13.86
CA MET A 118 9.79 3.51 -14.83
C MET A 118 9.50 4.00 -16.26
N ASN A 119 10.55 4.40 -16.97
CA ASN A 119 10.47 4.74 -18.39
C ASN A 119 10.41 3.48 -19.27
N ALA A 120 10.22 3.63 -20.59
CA ALA A 120 10.05 2.49 -21.50
C ALA A 120 11.30 1.60 -21.61
N GLU A 121 12.50 2.18 -21.52
CA GLU A 121 13.77 1.47 -21.61
C GLU A 121 14.04 0.64 -20.35
N GLU A 122 13.77 1.21 -19.17
CA GLU A 122 13.88 0.52 -17.88
C GLU A 122 12.91 -0.67 -17.79
N ARG A 123 11.71 -0.53 -18.36
CA ARG A 123 10.75 -1.65 -18.45
C ARG A 123 11.26 -2.76 -19.36
N ALA A 124 11.76 -2.42 -20.54
CA ALA A 124 12.32 -3.39 -21.47
C ALA A 124 13.54 -4.13 -20.87
N ALA A 125 14.39 -3.41 -20.12
CA ALA A 125 15.50 -4.01 -19.39
C ALA A 125 15.03 -4.98 -18.30
N MET A 126 13.97 -4.64 -17.55
CA MET A 126 13.39 -5.54 -16.55
C MET A 126 12.72 -6.77 -17.16
N GLU A 127 12.06 -6.63 -18.31
CA GLU A 127 11.47 -7.74 -19.05
C GLU A 127 12.54 -8.72 -19.57
N ALA A 128 13.77 -8.25 -19.79
CA ALA A 128 14.89 -9.06 -20.22
C ALA A 128 15.58 -9.86 -19.08
N ILE A 129 15.27 -9.58 -17.81
CA ILE A 129 15.84 -10.30 -16.66
C ILE A 129 15.21 -11.69 -16.54
N ALA A 130 16.04 -12.73 -16.40
CA ALA A 130 15.57 -14.09 -16.16
C ALA A 130 14.66 -14.16 -14.92
N GLY A 131 13.42 -14.59 -15.09
CA GLY A 131 12.39 -14.62 -14.04
C GLY A 131 11.38 -13.46 -14.09
N ALA A 132 11.46 -12.56 -15.08
CA ALA A 132 10.48 -11.49 -15.31
C ALA A 132 9.03 -12.01 -15.46
N ASP A 133 8.85 -13.24 -15.94
CA ASP A 133 7.53 -13.89 -16.06
C ASP A 133 6.81 -14.03 -14.71
N MET A 134 7.56 -14.20 -13.62
CA MET A 134 6.99 -14.26 -12.27
C MET A 134 6.50 -12.88 -11.82
N TYR A 135 7.21 -11.82 -12.21
CA TYR A 135 6.81 -10.44 -11.94
C TYR A 135 5.58 -10.04 -12.75
N SER A 136 5.51 -10.38 -14.05
CA SER A 136 4.34 -10.10 -14.88
C SER A 136 3.07 -10.82 -14.38
N ALA A 137 3.21 -12.06 -13.88
CA ALA A 137 2.11 -12.79 -13.24
C ALA A 137 1.62 -12.11 -11.94
N LEU A 138 2.56 -11.63 -11.11
CA LEU A 138 2.26 -10.85 -9.91
C LEU A 138 1.57 -9.53 -10.24
N PHE A 139 1.88 -8.89 -11.37
CA PHE A 139 1.26 -7.63 -11.82
C PHE A 139 0.04 -7.81 -12.73
N SER A 140 -0.54 -9.02 -12.78
CA SER A 140 -1.71 -9.27 -13.63
C SER A 140 -2.92 -8.38 -13.24
N PRO A 141 -3.80 -8.05 -14.21
CA PRO A 141 -5.02 -7.28 -13.94
C PRO A 141 -5.92 -7.91 -12.87
N PHE A 142 -5.91 -9.25 -12.78
CA PHE A 142 -6.64 -9.98 -11.75
C PHE A 142 -6.11 -9.65 -10.35
N MET A 143 -4.79 -9.66 -10.15
CA MET A 143 -4.18 -9.26 -8.90
C MET A 143 -4.59 -7.83 -8.56
N LEU A 144 -4.39 -6.85 -9.45
CA LEU A 144 -4.82 -5.47 -9.21
C LEU A 144 -6.30 -5.34 -8.81
N ALA A 145 -7.20 -6.05 -9.50
CA ALA A 145 -8.62 -6.05 -9.18
C ALA A 145 -8.89 -6.53 -7.74
N THR A 146 -8.19 -7.57 -7.29
CA THR A 146 -8.33 -8.05 -5.90
C THR A 146 -7.78 -7.06 -4.87
N ALA A 147 -6.71 -6.30 -5.17
CA ALA A 147 -6.22 -5.24 -4.27
C ALA A 147 -7.26 -4.15 -4.09
N VAL A 148 -7.81 -3.68 -5.21
CA VAL A 148 -8.84 -2.64 -5.23
C VAL A 148 -10.08 -3.13 -4.48
N ALA A 149 -10.49 -4.39 -4.68
CA ALA A 149 -11.59 -4.99 -3.94
C ALA A 149 -11.31 -5.06 -2.42
N SER A 150 -10.12 -5.48 -2.00
CA SER A 150 -9.71 -5.51 -0.59
C SER A 150 -9.68 -4.11 0.04
N LEU A 151 -9.16 -3.11 -0.69
CA LEU A 151 -9.17 -1.70 -0.27
C LEU A 151 -10.59 -1.16 -0.11
N ALA A 152 -11.42 -1.36 -1.13
CA ALA A 152 -12.82 -0.95 -1.13
C ALA A 152 -13.59 -1.62 0.01
N TRP A 153 -13.33 -2.91 0.28
CA TRP A 153 -13.88 -3.61 1.43
C TRP A 153 -13.48 -2.97 2.76
N GLY A 154 -12.19 -2.68 2.95
CA GLY A 154 -11.71 -2.04 4.17
C GLY A 154 -12.35 -0.67 4.40
N LEU A 155 -12.42 0.17 3.36
CA LEU A 155 -13.09 1.46 3.42
C LEU A 155 -14.59 1.33 3.69
N PHE A 156 -15.28 0.43 2.98
CA PHE A 156 -16.70 0.13 3.20
C PHE A 156 -16.95 -0.32 4.64
N TYR A 157 -16.12 -1.22 5.16
CA TYR A 157 -16.24 -1.71 6.51
C TYR A 157 -16.09 -0.57 7.52
N TRP A 158 -15.08 0.27 7.37
CA TRP A 158 -14.82 1.36 8.32
C TRP A 158 -15.84 2.49 8.25
N LEU A 159 -16.14 2.97 7.05
CA LEU A 159 -17.03 4.11 6.84
C LEU A 159 -18.50 3.74 7.08
N TRP A 160 -18.90 2.53 6.67
CA TRP A 160 -20.29 2.13 6.70
C TRP A 160 -20.59 1.08 7.79
N ALA A 161 -19.89 -0.06 7.77
CA ALA A 161 -20.23 -1.17 8.68
C ALA A 161 -19.87 -0.88 10.15
N ARG A 162 -18.80 -0.12 10.40
CA ARG A 162 -18.32 0.25 11.73
C ARG A 162 -18.84 1.61 12.18
N ARG A 163 -18.67 2.67 11.38
CA ARG A 163 -19.10 4.03 11.78
C ARG A 163 -20.61 4.23 11.68
N GLY A 164 -21.26 3.60 10.70
CA GLY A 164 -22.70 3.74 10.42
C GLY A 164 -23.62 2.82 11.25
N ARG A 165 -23.07 1.89 12.05
CA ARG A 165 -23.86 0.94 12.85
C ARG A 165 -23.61 1.14 14.35
N SER A 166 -24.68 0.97 15.13
CA SER A 166 -24.65 0.97 16.60
C SER A 166 -23.90 -0.22 17.22
N SER A 167 -23.50 -1.21 16.42
CA SER A 167 -22.74 -2.36 16.89
C SER A 167 -21.99 -2.99 15.71
N SER A 168 -20.68 -2.71 15.64
CA SER A 168 -19.75 -3.40 14.74
C SER A 168 -19.53 -4.84 15.18
N VAL A 169 -18.87 -5.64 14.35
CA VAL A 169 -18.64 -7.06 14.67
C VAL A 169 -17.73 -7.19 15.90
N GLY A 170 -16.67 -6.39 15.99
CA GLY A 170 -15.78 -6.33 17.14
C GLY A 170 -16.49 -5.87 18.41
N MET A 171 -17.42 -4.92 18.30
CA MET A 171 -18.27 -4.51 19.43
C MET A 171 -19.17 -5.65 19.92
N ARG A 172 -19.78 -6.41 19.00
CA ARG A 172 -20.55 -7.62 19.37
C ARG A 172 -19.70 -8.69 20.03
N MET A 173 -18.50 -8.94 19.50
CA MET A 173 -17.56 -9.90 20.10
C MET A 173 -17.15 -9.47 21.51
N ALA A 174 -16.91 -8.18 21.69
CA ALA A 174 -16.57 -7.61 22.99
C ALA A 174 -17.79 -7.47 23.92
N GLY A 175 -19.03 -7.66 23.46
CA GLY A 175 -20.25 -7.51 24.26
C GLY A 175 -20.55 -6.05 24.62
N ILE A 176 -20.21 -5.13 23.73
CA ILE A 176 -20.48 -3.69 23.88
C ILE A 176 -21.36 -3.19 22.73
N SER A 177 -22.11 -2.12 22.99
CA SER A 177 -22.94 -1.46 21.98
C SER A 177 -22.82 0.05 22.09
N ARG A 178 -23.03 0.72 20.95
CA ARG A 178 -23.17 2.17 20.87
C ARG A 178 -24.67 2.46 20.90
N VAL A 179 -25.10 3.30 21.81
CA VAL A 179 -26.49 3.70 21.99
C VAL A 179 -26.58 5.22 21.84
N VAL A 180 -27.72 5.71 21.38
CA VAL A 180 -27.98 7.14 21.24
C VAL A 180 -29.08 7.50 22.22
N GLY A 181 -28.70 8.09 23.35
CA GLY A 181 -29.63 8.61 24.35
C GLY A 181 -29.89 10.10 24.13
N THR A 182 -30.64 10.71 25.05
CA THR A 182 -30.94 12.14 25.03
C THR A 182 -29.70 13.01 25.20
N SER A 183 -28.72 12.51 25.97
CA SER A 183 -27.40 13.13 26.19
C SER A 183 -26.39 12.90 25.06
N GLY A 184 -26.79 12.18 24.01
CA GLY A 184 -25.97 11.89 22.84
C GLY A 184 -25.50 10.43 22.76
N VAL A 185 -24.36 10.24 22.11
CA VAL A 185 -23.83 8.90 21.81
C VAL A 185 -23.02 8.36 22.99
N GLU A 186 -23.45 7.22 23.53
CA GLU A 186 -22.73 6.51 24.59
C GLU A 186 -22.33 5.09 24.17
N ILE A 187 -21.26 4.55 24.78
CA ILE A 187 -20.85 3.16 24.63
C ILE A 187 -21.12 2.46 25.95
N VAL A 188 -21.91 1.40 25.90
CA VAL A 188 -22.38 0.65 27.07
C VAL A 188 -22.05 -0.84 26.91
N ASP A 189 -22.08 -1.56 28.03
CA ASP A 189 -22.06 -3.01 27.99
C ASP A 189 -23.43 -3.52 27.51
N THR A 190 -23.47 -4.31 26.45
CA THR A 190 -24.75 -4.74 25.85
C THR A 190 -25.59 -5.53 26.84
N ALA A 191 -24.95 -6.27 27.75
CA ALA A 191 -25.62 -7.10 28.75
C ALA A 191 -26.21 -6.27 29.90
N SER A 192 -25.68 -5.06 30.16
CA SER A 192 -26.21 -4.21 31.24
C SER A 192 -27.49 -3.49 30.82
N VAL A 193 -27.63 -3.17 29.52
CA VAL A 193 -28.87 -2.61 28.95
C VAL A 193 -29.88 -3.68 28.51
N ALA A 194 -29.58 -4.97 28.71
CA ALA A 194 -30.44 -6.08 28.34
C ALA A 194 -31.46 -6.39 29.45
N VAL A 195 -32.74 -6.27 29.14
CA VAL A 195 -33.83 -6.51 30.11
C VAL A 195 -34.30 -7.95 30.05
N THR A 196 -34.61 -8.47 28.86
CA THR A 196 -35.10 -9.84 28.73
C THR A 196 -33.98 -10.87 28.85
N GLU A 197 -34.30 -12.06 29.33
CA GLU A 197 -33.36 -13.18 29.42
C GLU A 197 -32.74 -13.58 28.06
N PRO A 198 -33.50 -13.72 26.95
CA PRO A 198 -32.91 -13.94 25.63
C PRO A 198 -31.95 -12.82 25.21
N ALA A 199 -32.27 -11.55 25.54
CA ALA A 199 -31.38 -10.43 25.28
C ALA A 199 -30.04 -10.55 26.04
N ARG A 200 -30.08 -10.96 27.32
CA ARG A 200 -28.87 -11.16 28.13
C ARG A 200 -27.95 -12.24 27.56
N ILE A 201 -28.51 -13.35 27.06
CA ILE A 201 -27.73 -14.43 26.44
C ILE A 201 -27.02 -13.93 25.18
N VAL A 202 -27.74 -13.25 24.30
CA VAL A 202 -27.20 -12.71 23.04
C VAL A 202 -26.17 -11.61 23.28
N ALA A 203 -26.34 -10.85 24.37
CA ALA A 203 -25.47 -9.75 24.76
C ALA A 203 -24.16 -10.18 25.44
N ARG A 204 -23.99 -11.45 25.78
CA ARG A 204 -22.75 -11.94 26.40
C ARG A 204 -21.56 -11.72 25.47
N ALA A 205 -20.47 -11.24 26.06
CA ALA A 205 -19.22 -11.11 25.32
C ALA A 205 -18.70 -12.48 24.92
N LYS A 206 -18.33 -12.57 23.64
CA LYS A 206 -17.78 -13.78 23.03
C LYS A 206 -16.26 -13.70 23.13
N TRP A 207 -15.76 -13.72 24.36
CA TRP A 207 -14.33 -13.53 24.66
C TRP A 207 -13.45 -14.53 23.90
N TYR A 208 -13.95 -15.75 23.71
CA TYR A 208 -13.31 -16.82 22.95
C TYR A 208 -13.10 -16.47 21.46
N LEU A 209 -13.92 -15.57 20.89
CA LEU A 209 -13.69 -15.00 19.56
C LEU A 209 -12.88 -13.70 19.64
N ALA A 210 -13.15 -12.85 20.63
CA ALA A 210 -12.54 -11.54 20.75
C ALA A 210 -11.02 -11.62 21.00
N ALA A 211 -10.57 -12.53 21.87
CA ALA A 211 -9.16 -12.67 22.23
C ALA A 211 -8.25 -13.06 21.04
N PRO A 212 -8.53 -14.15 20.29
CA PRO A 212 -7.71 -14.48 19.11
C PRO A 212 -7.81 -13.40 18.03
N THR A 213 -9.01 -12.85 17.78
CA THR A 213 -9.18 -11.78 16.79
C THR A 213 -8.42 -10.52 17.17
N ALA A 214 -8.28 -10.21 18.46
CA ALA A 214 -7.48 -9.08 18.91
C ALA A 214 -5.99 -9.26 18.60
N LEU A 215 -5.45 -10.46 18.81
CA LEU A 215 -4.07 -10.79 18.44
C LEU A 215 -3.86 -10.65 16.93
N PHE A 216 -4.74 -11.27 16.12
CA PHE A 216 -4.70 -11.09 14.67
C PHE A 216 -4.86 -9.62 14.26
N GLY A 217 -5.64 -8.83 15.00
CA GLY A 217 -5.85 -7.41 14.73
C GLY A 217 -4.59 -6.59 14.91
N ALA A 218 -3.78 -6.91 15.93
CA ALA A 218 -2.49 -6.28 16.11
C ALA A 218 -1.53 -6.63 14.96
N ILE A 219 -1.50 -7.89 14.54
CA ILE A 219 -0.69 -8.34 13.39
C ILE A 219 -1.14 -7.63 12.11
N VAL A 220 -2.44 -7.65 11.81
CA VAL A 220 -3.03 -6.96 10.64
C VAL A 220 -2.69 -5.47 10.66
N ALA A 221 -2.82 -4.79 11.80
CA ALA A 221 -2.48 -3.38 11.91
C ALA A 221 -0.99 -3.13 11.63
N LEU A 222 -0.10 -3.95 12.18
CA LEU A 222 1.35 -3.85 11.94
C LEU A 222 1.70 -4.12 10.48
N VAL A 223 1.09 -5.14 9.87
CA VAL A 223 1.30 -5.50 8.46
C VAL A 223 0.81 -4.38 7.53
N VAL A 224 -0.38 -3.84 7.77
CA VAL A 224 -0.91 -2.71 6.99
C VAL A 224 -0.06 -1.46 7.19
N ALA A 225 0.40 -1.17 8.41
CA ALA A 225 1.29 -0.05 8.68
C ALA A 225 2.64 -0.22 7.98
N TYR A 226 3.23 -1.42 8.06
CA TYR A 226 4.47 -1.76 7.37
C TYR A 226 4.32 -1.61 5.85
N TYR A 227 3.27 -2.15 5.25
CA TYR A 227 3.01 -1.99 3.82
C TYR A 227 2.68 -0.56 3.44
N GLY A 228 1.98 0.19 4.30
CA GLY A 228 1.76 1.62 4.10
C GLY A 228 3.08 2.38 4.06
N VAL A 229 3.99 2.11 4.99
CA VAL A 229 5.34 2.69 5.01
C VAL A 229 6.15 2.26 3.79
N MET A 230 6.07 1.01 3.36
CA MET A 230 6.77 0.54 2.15
C MET A 230 6.20 1.17 0.88
N ALA A 231 4.87 1.23 0.73
CA ALA A 231 4.22 1.87 -0.42
C ALA A 231 4.53 3.37 -0.47
N VAL A 232 4.38 4.07 0.67
CA VAL A 232 4.70 5.50 0.78
C VAL A 232 6.21 5.71 0.60
N GLY A 233 7.04 4.85 1.18
CA GLY A 233 8.48 4.82 0.97
C GLY A 233 8.83 4.71 -0.51
N SER A 234 8.18 3.81 -1.25
CA SER A 234 8.28 3.68 -2.72
C SER A 234 7.72 4.88 -3.48
N PHE A 235 6.68 5.55 -2.98
CA PHE A 235 6.22 6.83 -3.55
C PHE A 235 7.17 8.00 -3.25
N PHE A 236 7.98 7.90 -2.20
CA PHE A 236 9.12 8.77 -1.92
C PHE A 236 10.45 8.21 -2.47
N GLN A 237 10.46 7.04 -3.13
CA GLN A 237 11.60 6.53 -3.89
C GLN A 237 11.92 7.23 -5.22
N PRO A 238 11.22 8.28 -5.73
CA PRO A 238 11.92 9.28 -6.54
C PRO A 238 13.19 9.84 -5.84
N PHE A 239 13.33 9.65 -4.51
CA PHE A 239 14.53 9.98 -3.74
C PHE A 239 15.46 8.80 -3.43
N ASN A 240 15.27 7.62 -4.03
CA ASN A 240 16.16 6.47 -3.90
C ASN A 240 16.29 5.78 -5.27
N ARG A 241 16.74 6.43 -6.36
CA ARG A 241 18.10 6.96 -6.59
C ARG A 241 19.17 6.14 -5.87
N LEU A 242 19.43 4.96 -6.39
CA LEU A 242 20.77 4.38 -6.40
C LEU A 242 21.79 5.47 -6.77
N LEU A 243 22.46 6.01 -5.75
CA LEU A 243 23.83 6.55 -5.71
C LEU A 243 24.52 6.90 -7.05
N GLY A 244 23.97 7.88 -7.76
CA GLY A 244 24.66 8.62 -8.81
C GLY A 244 23.75 9.74 -9.30
N GLU A 245 24.29 10.95 -9.45
CA GLU A 245 23.63 11.98 -10.27
C GLU A 245 23.19 11.32 -11.57
N GLN A 246 21.89 11.33 -11.89
CA GLN A 246 21.50 10.97 -13.24
C GLN A 246 22.16 12.01 -14.15
N ALA A 247 23.18 11.54 -14.87
CA ALA A 247 23.70 12.23 -16.03
C ALA A 247 22.49 12.63 -16.87
N THR A 248 22.35 13.93 -17.14
CA THR A 248 21.36 14.43 -18.10
C THR A 248 21.51 13.67 -19.43
N ALA A 249 20.48 13.63 -20.27
CA ALA A 249 20.58 12.95 -21.57
C ALA A 249 21.82 13.39 -22.38
N ALA A 250 22.18 14.67 -22.28
CA ALA A 250 23.39 15.24 -22.88
C ALA A 250 24.70 14.72 -22.25
N GLU A 251 24.70 14.43 -20.95
CA GLU A 251 25.83 13.87 -20.23
C GLU A 251 26.03 12.37 -20.55
N LEU A 252 24.94 11.62 -20.74
CA LEU A 252 24.99 10.23 -21.22
C LEU A 252 25.48 10.16 -22.67
N GLU A 253 25.05 11.08 -23.53
CA GLU A 253 25.52 11.20 -24.91
C GLU A 253 27.02 11.53 -24.96
N GLY A 254 27.47 12.51 -24.16
CA GLY A 254 28.89 12.86 -24.08
C GLY A 254 29.78 11.73 -23.52
N ALA A 255 29.29 10.95 -22.56
CA ALA A 255 29.99 9.76 -22.09
C ALA A 255 30.07 8.69 -23.20
N ARG A 256 28.95 8.43 -23.90
CA ARG A 256 28.87 7.47 -25.00
C ARG A 256 29.83 7.80 -26.14
N ASP A 257 29.92 9.08 -26.52
CA ASP A 257 30.85 9.54 -27.55
C ASP A 257 32.31 9.33 -27.14
N THR A 258 32.61 9.49 -25.85
CA THR A 258 33.95 9.23 -25.29
C THR A 258 34.29 7.75 -25.36
N TYR A 259 33.36 6.86 -25.01
CA TYR A 259 33.55 5.41 -25.16
C TYR A 259 33.80 5.02 -26.62
N ALA A 260 33.01 5.59 -27.54
CA ALA A 260 33.13 5.30 -28.96
C ALA A 260 34.51 5.72 -29.50
N ALA A 261 34.92 6.95 -29.22
CA ALA A 261 36.21 7.47 -29.67
C ALA A 261 37.40 6.71 -29.07
N PHE A 262 37.30 6.27 -27.80
CA PHE A 262 38.31 5.43 -27.18
C PHE A 262 38.42 4.06 -27.87
N TYR A 263 37.30 3.35 -28.08
CA TYR A 263 37.32 2.02 -28.69
C TYR A 263 37.68 2.03 -30.17
N ASP A 264 37.28 3.05 -30.92
CA ASP A 264 37.71 3.23 -32.30
C ASP A 264 39.24 3.38 -32.39
N ALA A 265 39.85 4.10 -31.44
CA ALA A 265 41.31 4.20 -31.35
C ALA A 265 41.97 2.86 -30.95
N VAL A 266 41.37 2.11 -30.02
CA VAL A 266 41.86 0.78 -29.60
C VAL A 266 41.86 -0.19 -30.78
N VAL A 267 40.76 -0.29 -31.53
CA VAL A 267 40.66 -1.18 -32.70
C VAL A 267 41.60 -0.72 -33.83
N ALA A 268 41.81 0.59 -33.99
CA ALA A 268 42.79 1.13 -34.94
C ALA A 268 44.25 0.92 -34.51
N GLY A 269 44.51 0.54 -33.26
CA GLY A 269 45.88 0.45 -32.73
C GLY A 269 46.51 1.80 -32.38
N ASP A 270 45.73 2.88 -32.36
CA ASP A 270 46.22 4.22 -32.07
C ASP A 270 46.26 4.47 -30.55
N VAL A 271 47.34 3.99 -29.96
CA VAL A 271 47.64 4.12 -28.52
C VAL A 271 47.64 5.58 -28.07
N ALA A 272 48.14 6.51 -28.89
CA ALA A 272 48.24 7.91 -28.51
C ALA A 272 46.84 8.55 -28.38
N THR A 273 45.95 8.26 -29.32
CA THR A 273 44.56 8.72 -29.28
C THR A 273 43.77 8.03 -28.16
N ALA A 274 43.95 6.73 -27.94
CA ALA A 274 43.29 6.02 -26.84
C ALA A 274 43.68 6.59 -25.46
N LYS A 275 44.97 6.90 -25.24
CA LYS A 275 45.44 7.55 -24.00
C LYS A 275 44.83 8.93 -23.78
N ALA A 276 44.52 9.68 -24.83
CA ALA A 276 43.92 11.01 -24.71
C ALA A 276 42.50 11.00 -24.11
N TYR A 277 41.78 9.87 -24.24
CA TYR A 277 40.45 9.67 -23.68
C TYR A 277 40.44 8.99 -22.29
N ALA A 278 41.61 8.57 -21.78
CA ALA A 278 41.74 7.92 -20.48
C ALA A 278 42.14 8.91 -19.36
N THR A 279 41.83 8.58 -18.11
CA THR A 279 42.43 9.24 -16.93
C THR A 279 43.92 8.91 -16.85
N GLU A 280 44.69 9.68 -16.08
CA GLU A 280 46.14 9.40 -15.92
C GLU A 280 46.40 7.99 -15.38
N THR A 281 45.54 7.51 -14.48
CA THR A 281 45.59 6.16 -13.93
C THR A 281 45.36 5.10 -15.01
N ALA A 282 44.27 5.21 -15.77
CA ALA A 282 43.94 4.24 -16.82
C ALA A 282 44.91 4.32 -18.01
N ALA A 283 45.46 5.50 -18.32
CA ALA A 283 46.39 5.71 -19.42
C ALA A 283 47.67 4.87 -19.30
N ALA A 284 48.08 4.49 -18.10
CA ALA A 284 49.23 3.61 -17.86
C ALA A 284 49.00 2.17 -18.38
N GLU A 285 47.76 1.72 -18.45
CA GLU A 285 47.37 0.36 -18.86
C GLU A 285 46.97 0.28 -20.34
N VAL A 286 46.77 1.42 -21.01
CA VAL A 286 46.30 1.49 -22.42
C VAL A 286 47.26 0.81 -23.39
N ASP A 287 48.59 0.90 -23.18
CA ASP A 287 49.57 0.28 -24.09
C ASP A 287 49.38 -1.25 -24.14
N GLU A 288 49.27 -1.88 -22.97
CA GLU A 288 49.08 -3.31 -22.82
C GLU A 288 47.69 -3.74 -23.32
N PHE A 289 46.67 -2.94 -22.99
CA PHE A 289 45.30 -3.20 -23.43
C PHE A 289 45.18 -3.21 -24.95
N VAL A 290 45.70 -2.18 -25.64
CA VAL A 290 45.67 -2.09 -27.12
C VAL A 290 46.47 -3.23 -27.75
N ALA A 291 47.67 -3.52 -27.24
CA ALA A 291 48.49 -4.62 -27.74
C ALA A 291 47.77 -5.97 -27.57
N GLY A 292 47.06 -6.18 -26.45
CA GLY A 292 46.20 -7.33 -26.20
C GLY A 292 45.08 -7.44 -27.24
N ARG A 293 44.33 -6.37 -27.51
CA ARG A 293 43.24 -6.38 -28.50
C ARG A 293 43.73 -6.61 -29.92
N GLN A 294 44.90 -6.10 -30.27
CA GLN A 294 45.54 -6.40 -31.55
C GLN A 294 45.96 -7.87 -31.67
N ALA A 295 46.54 -8.44 -30.60
CA ALA A 295 46.93 -9.84 -30.56
C ALA A 295 45.71 -10.78 -30.61
N ASP A 296 44.63 -10.40 -29.94
CA ASP A 296 43.34 -11.11 -29.91
C ASP A 296 42.58 -11.02 -31.25
N GLY A 297 42.96 -10.08 -32.13
CA GLY A 297 42.33 -9.88 -33.43
C GLY A 297 40.92 -9.30 -33.33
N VAL A 298 40.71 -8.31 -32.46
CA VAL A 298 39.43 -7.57 -32.39
C VAL A 298 39.19 -6.81 -33.69
N THR A 299 38.05 -7.04 -34.35
CA THR A 299 37.73 -6.46 -35.66
C THR A 299 36.54 -5.50 -35.63
N ALA A 300 35.67 -5.62 -34.63
CA ALA A 300 34.52 -4.76 -34.44
C ALA A 300 34.12 -4.73 -32.95
N TRP A 301 33.34 -3.72 -32.58
CA TRP A 301 32.80 -3.58 -31.23
C TRP A 301 31.39 -2.98 -31.29
N ALA A 302 30.58 -3.24 -30.27
CA ALA A 302 29.25 -2.66 -30.09
C ALA A 302 28.93 -2.43 -28.61
N PHE A 303 27.98 -1.53 -28.32
CA PHE A 303 27.46 -1.37 -26.97
C PHE A 303 26.56 -2.57 -26.60
N GLY A 304 26.83 -3.19 -25.46
CA GLY A 304 25.97 -4.17 -24.80
C GLY A 304 24.90 -3.53 -23.92
N PRO A 305 24.23 -4.30 -23.04
CA PRO A 305 23.24 -3.76 -22.12
C PRO A 305 23.88 -2.73 -21.17
N ALA A 306 23.30 -1.54 -21.09
CA ALA A 306 23.81 -0.46 -20.26
C ALA A 306 23.71 -0.80 -18.76
N LEU A 307 24.77 -0.53 -17.99
CA LEU A 307 24.79 -0.64 -16.53
C LEU A 307 24.89 0.76 -15.91
N PRO A 308 23.75 1.42 -15.61
CA PRO A 308 23.77 2.79 -15.09
C PRO A 308 24.46 2.89 -13.72
N PRO A 309 25.08 4.04 -13.37
CA PRO A 309 25.09 5.31 -14.13
C PRO A 309 26.35 5.60 -14.98
N ASN A 310 27.49 4.93 -14.75
CA ASN A 310 28.79 5.30 -15.36
C ASN A 310 29.53 4.13 -16.03
N GLU A 311 28.89 2.98 -16.18
CA GLU A 311 29.51 1.76 -16.66
C GLU A 311 28.82 1.23 -17.92
N TRP A 312 29.63 0.83 -18.90
CA TRP A 312 29.14 0.29 -20.15
C TRP A 312 29.76 -1.07 -20.41
N VAL A 313 28.92 -1.99 -20.86
CA VAL A 313 29.37 -3.27 -21.41
C VAL A 313 29.68 -3.05 -22.89
N ILE A 314 30.91 -3.31 -23.29
CA ILE A 314 31.35 -3.33 -24.69
C ILE A 314 31.45 -4.78 -25.15
N VAL A 315 30.76 -5.09 -26.25
CA VAL A 315 30.80 -6.41 -26.88
C VAL A 315 31.78 -6.34 -28.04
N GLU A 316 32.93 -6.96 -27.88
CA GLU A 316 33.96 -7.07 -28.91
C GLU A 316 33.73 -8.29 -29.79
N THR A 317 34.04 -8.15 -31.08
CA THR A 317 34.05 -9.24 -32.06
C THR A 317 35.49 -9.61 -32.42
N LEU A 318 35.84 -10.86 -32.18
CA LEU A 318 37.16 -11.44 -32.40
C LEU A 318 37.18 -12.21 -33.73
N GLY A 319 38.11 -11.85 -34.63
CA GLY A 319 38.25 -12.46 -35.95
C GLY A 319 37.21 -11.98 -36.97
N THR A 320 37.13 -12.68 -38.11
CA THR A 320 36.21 -12.33 -39.22
C THR A 320 35.46 -13.57 -39.72
N GLY A 321 34.21 -13.39 -40.15
CA GLY A 321 33.42 -14.44 -40.80
C GLY A 321 32.62 -15.31 -39.82
N ALA A 322 32.29 -16.53 -40.24
CA ALA A 322 31.37 -17.42 -39.51
C ALA A 322 31.91 -17.93 -38.16
N ASP A 323 33.22 -17.86 -37.94
CA ASP A 323 33.89 -18.31 -36.71
C ASP A 323 34.17 -17.17 -35.72
N ALA A 324 33.61 -15.98 -35.97
CA ALA A 324 33.81 -14.83 -35.09
C ALA A 324 33.25 -15.11 -33.68
N LYS A 325 34.03 -14.79 -32.66
CA LYS A 325 33.63 -14.93 -31.24
C LYS A 325 33.34 -13.57 -30.64
N THR A 326 32.46 -13.53 -29.65
CA THR A 326 32.18 -12.30 -28.89
C THR A 326 32.75 -12.37 -27.49
N ARG A 327 33.27 -11.25 -26.99
CA ARG A 327 33.69 -11.07 -25.59
C ARG A 327 33.06 -9.80 -25.03
N GLU A 328 32.65 -9.85 -23.77
CA GLU A 328 32.18 -8.68 -23.03
C GLU A 328 33.32 -8.04 -22.26
N VAL A 329 33.40 -6.72 -22.30
CA VAL A 329 34.39 -5.89 -21.62
C VAL A 329 33.65 -4.81 -20.85
N PHE A 330 33.98 -4.63 -19.58
CA PHE A 330 33.38 -3.62 -18.72
C PHE A 330 34.25 -2.39 -18.71
N VAL A 331 33.64 -1.23 -18.98
CA VAL A 331 34.37 0.03 -19.14
C VAL A 331 33.65 1.09 -18.31
N THR A 332 34.41 1.79 -17.48
CA THR A 332 33.89 2.83 -16.58
C THR A 332 34.44 4.20 -16.99
N VAL A 333 33.59 5.21 -16.91
CA VAL A 333 33.93 6.60 -17.19
C VAL A 333 33.79 7.43 -15.93
N GLU A 334 34.76 8.32 -15.74
CA GLU A 334 34.73 9.34 -14.71
C GLU A 334 34.46 10.72 -15.32
N ARG A 335 33.61 11.49 -14.65
CA ARG A 335 33.35 12.90 -14.99
C ARG A 335 34.49 13.75 -14.45
N THR A 336 35.32 14.27 -15.34
CA THR A 336 36.36 15.24 -15.01
C THR A 336 35.87 16.67 -15.31
N GLN A 337 36.01 17.57 -14.34
CA GLN A 337 35.69 18.98 -14.53
C GLN A 337 36.99 19.78 -14.65
N ASP A 338 37.19 20.43 -15.80
CA ASP A 338 38.27 21.39 -15.95
C ASP A 338 37.79 22.75 -15.42
N THR A 339 38.32 23.16 -14.25
CA THR A 339 37.96 24.39 -13.55
C THR A 339 38.91 25.55 -13.85
N GLY A 340 39.76 25.42 -14.88
CA GLY A 340 40.75 26.44 -15.26
C GLY A 340 40.17 27.81 -15.64
N ASP A 341 38.88 27.88 -16.02
CA ASP A 341 38.14 29.13 -16.26
C ASP A 341 36.76 29.06 -15.57
N PRO A 342 36.50 29.82 -14.50
CA PRO A 342 35.22 29.80 -13.78
C PRO A 342 34.03 30.28 -14.62
N ALA A 343 34.26 30.91 -15.78
CA ALA A 343 33.21 31.29 -16.73
C ALA A 343 32.93 30.18 -17.77
N LYS A 344 33.75 29.13 -17.84
CA LYS A 344 33.67 28.03 -18.80
C LYS A 344 34.05 26.70 -18.16
N THR A 345 33.22 26.21 -17.25
CA THR A 345 33.35 24.83 -16.77
C THR A 345 33.10 23.88 -17.94
N ILE A 346 34.16 23.26 -18.46
CA ILE A 346 34.06 22.20 -19.48
C ILE A 346 34.00 20.88 -18.74
N VAL A 347 32.84 20.23 -18.82
CA VAL A 347 32.68 18.85 -18.36
C VAL A 347 33.28 17.93 -19.42
N ARG A 348 34.26 17.10 -19.03
CA ARG A 348 34.85 16.07 -19.89
C ARG A 348 34.67 14.71 -19.26
N TYR A 349 34.39 13.72 -20.08
CA TYR A 349 34.34 12.32 -19.68
C TYR A 349 35.67 11.66 -20.03
N ARG A 350 36.19 10.83 -19.12
CA ARG A 350 37.42 10.06 -19.35
C ARG A 350 37.25 8.63 -18.86
N ILE A 351 37.85 7.69 -19.59
CA ILE A 351 37.87 6.28 -19.21
C ILE A 351 38.73 6.13 -17.95
N SER A 352 38.13 5.65 -16.87
CA SER A 352 38.80 5.47 -15.57
C SER A 352 39.18 4.02 -15.29
N PHE A 353 38.50 3.06 -15.92
CA PHE A 353 38.75 1.62 -15.72
C PHE A 353 38.23 0.80 -16.90
N PHE A 354 38.91 -0.31 -17.22
CA PHE A 354 38.46 -1.31 -18.20
C PHE A 354 38.90 -2.72 -17.77
N THR A 355 38.02 -3.72 -17.89
CA THR A 355 38.33 -5.12 -17.52
C THR A 355 37.52 -6.14 -18.33
N ASP A 356 38.10 -7.33 -18.55
CA ASP A 356 37.41 -8.51 -19.10
C ASP A 356 36.70 -9.34 -18.03
N ASP A 357 36.93 -9.05 -16.74
CA ASP A 357 36.36 -9.80 -15.62
C ASP A 357 35.14 -9.08 -15.02
N ALA A 358 33.95 -9.64 -15.27
CA ALA A 358 32.68 -9.13 -14.76
C ALA A 358 32.59 -9.05 -13.23
N MET A 359 33.42 -9.82 -12.50
CA MET A 359 33.31 -10.07 -11.06
C MET A 359 34.53 -9.61 -10.25
N SER A 360 35.48 -8.89 -10.84
CA SER A 360 36.70 -8.52 -10.11
C SER A 360 36.42 -7.65 -8.86
N GLU A 361 37.03 -8.00 -7.72
CA GLU A 361 36.94 -7.25 -6.45
C GLU A 361 37.51 -5.82 -6.55
N SER A 362 38.28 -5.52 -7.61
CA SER A 362 38.82 -4.19 -7.92
C SER A 362 37.81 -3.26 -8.61
N ARG A 363 36.57 -3.69 -8.86
CA ARG A 363 35.52 -2.87 -9.48
C ARG A 363 35.10 -1.72 -8.55
N PRO A 364 35.13 -0.46 -9.01
CA PRO A 364 34.58 0.67 -8.25
C PRO A 364 33.09 0.45 -7.99
N GLY A 365 32.70 0.27 -6.73
CA GLY A 365 31.30 0.01 -6.31
C GLY A 365 31.01 -1.38 -5.74
N ASN A 366 31.97 -2.32 -5.79
CA ASN A 366 31.87 -3.63 -5.12
C ASN A 366 32.38 -3.64 -3.65
N GLN A 367 32.50 -2.46 -3.01
CA GLN A 367 32.90 -2.30 -1.60
C GLN A 367 31.73 -2.02 -0.66
#